data_AF-A0A4Q9GXG8-F1
#
_entry.id   AF-A0A4Q9GXG8-F1
#
_cell.length_a   1.000
_cell.length_b   1.000
_cell.length_c   1.000
_cell.angle_alpha   90.00
_cell.angle_beta   90.00
_cell.angle_gamma   90.00
#
_symmetry.space_group_name_H-M   'P 1'
#
loop_
_entity.id
_entity.type
_entity.pdbx_description
1 polymer ?
#
loop_
_entity_poly.entity_id
_entity_poly.type
_entity_poly.pdbx_seq_one_letter_code
_entity_poly.pdbx_strand_id
1 'polypeptide(L)'
;MNRSVLARTGVVAALMAAGCTFSPLAAAAGDTLSLKIASALRERTFWNAGAIHVNVKTKSGDTYDVDGPNGKVINKSMLPQFIGTGSANTAGTPANRLYNEFLKIVALDKISASDTDLRNLATALAGNNNGLSLLKSDMDALGLDSLGTPTGIKGVAQPKMSTGGLSIGYYLDDEHKWAVETYVLAAPLTTAVSATGKARYRIVEDADGQQVEVLSPFGLEGQNILTSKLLPPTVMFGRYWGDANAKFRPYTGALAMYAIFYDTKAEQALNSYVGGSNPGDTTVSIKNAFGAGPMLGFRYALGDSWRVNFSLGSVKLKTTATLTTRNSRFTKDTPAVLDFGNDEAGLLNNITGTILTGEGVAAIKGTTASRQKLFADLGGVTGIVTRVSQVVSGNNTGTYVRKTDTVLNNTIYMLSIGRDF
;
A
#
# COMPACT_ATOMS: atom_id res chain seq x y z
N MET A 1 -39.10 7.19 -33.60
CA MET A 1 -38.32 6.25 -32.76
C MET A 1 -38.69 6.45 -31.31
N ASN A 2 -39.29 5.43 -30.69
CA ASN A 2 -39.97 5.52 -29.39
C ASN A 2 -38.99 5.51 -28.21
N ARG A 3 -39.13 6.48 -27.29
CA ARG A 3 -38.34 6.64 -26.06
C ARG A 3 -38.61 5.58 -24.97
N SER A 4 -39.42 4.55 -25.25
CA SER A 4 -39.88 3.55 -24.27
C SER A 4 -38.97 2.32 -24.11
N VAL A 5 -37.99 2.11 -25.01
CA VAL A 5 -37.11 0.92 -24.96
C VAL A 5 -35.94 1.11 -23.98
N LEU A 6 -35.33 2.31 -23.94
CA LEU A 6 -34.19 2.60 -23.05
C LEU A 6 -34.54 2.63 -21.55
N ALA A 7 -35.79 2.97 -21.20
CA ALA A 7 -36.22 3.00 -19.80
C ALA A 7 -36.45 1.60 -19.20
N ARG A 8 -36.75 0.59 -20.03
CA ARG A 8 -36.97 -0.79 -19.58
C ARG A 8 -35.65 -1.56 -19.41
N THR A 9 -34.64 -1.26 -20.24
CA THR A 9 -33.33 -1.91 -20.15
C THR A 9 -32.55 -1.51 -18.88
N GLY A 10 -32.73 -0.28 -18.39
CA GLY A 10 -32.08 0.20 -17.16
C GLY A 10 -32.64 -0.42 -15.86
N VAL A 11 -33.90 -0.85 -15.85
CA VAL A 11 -34.57 -1.39 -14.65
C VAL A 11 -34.27 -2.89 -14.45
N VAL A 12 -34.05 -3.64 -15.53
CA VAL A 12 -33.75 -5.09 -15.46
C VAL A 12 -32.35 -5.35 -14.91
N ALA A 13 -31.36 -4.54 -15.29
CA ALA A 13 -30.00 -4.65 -14.75
C ALA A 13 -29.93 -4.31 -13.24
N ALA A 14 -30.78 -3.39 -12.76
CA ALA A 14 -30.83 -3.01 -11.35
C ALA A 14 -31.58 -4.05 -10.47
N LEU A 15 -32.62 -4.71 -11.00
CA LEU A 15 -33.34 -5.76 -10.25
C LEU A 15 -32.52 -7.04 -10.06
N MET A 16 -31.67 -7.41 -11.02
CA MET A 16 -30.85 -8.62 -10.93
C MET A 16 -29.70 -8.49 -9.91
N ALA A 17 -29.24 -7.27 -9.62
CA ALA A 17 -28.20 -7.00 -8.63
C ALA A 17 -28.73 -6.92 -7.18
N ALA A 18 -30.03 -6.66 -6.99
CA ALA A 18 -30.63 -6.42 -5.66
C ALA A 18 -31.24 -7.66 -4.99
N GLY A 19 -31.33 -8.81 -5.69
CA GLY A 19 -32.06 -10.01 -5.22
C GLY A 19 -31.21 -11.15 -4.64
N CYS A 20 -29.88 -11.06 -4.64
CA CYS A 20 -29.02 -12.17 -4.21
C CYS A 20 -28.72 -12.13 -2.70
N THR A 21 -29.66 -12.59 -1.87
CA THR A 21 -29.34 -12.99 -0.48
C THR A 21 -28.54 -14.29 -0.49
N PHE A 22 -27.36 -14.27 0.12
CA PHE A 22 -26.44 -15.42 0.19
C PHE A 22 -27.06 -16.62 0.92
N SER A 23 -27.00 -17.79 0.30
CA SER A 23 -27.13 -19.08 0.97
C SER A 23 -26.19 -20.07 0.27
N PRO A 24 -25.42 -20.90 0.99
CA PRO A 24 -24.48 -21.82 0.37
C PRO A 24 -25.26 -23.04 -0.13
N LEU A 25 -25.30 -23.25 -1.45
CA LEU A 25 -25.75 -24.52 -2.03
C LEU A 25 -24.73 -24.98 -3.06
N ALA A 26 -23.74 -25.72 -2.57
CA ALA A 26 -23.08 -26.73 -3.37
C ALA A 26 -24.04 -27.92 -3.53
N ALA A 27 -24.15 -28.44 -4.76
CA ALA A 27 -24.88 -29.66 -5.14
C ALA A 27 -26.43 -29.59 -5.21
N ALA A 28 -26.99 -28.63 -5.98
CA ALA A 28 -28.35 -28.73 -6.55
C ALA A 28 -28.58 -27.78 -7.75
N ALA A 29 -27.53 -27.47 -8.53
CA ALA A 29 -27.49 -26.28 -9.39
C ALA A 29 -28.25 -26.41 -10.74
N GLY A 30 -28.76 -27.59 -11.10
CA GLY A 30 -29.44 -27.79 -12.39
C GLY A 30 -30.87 -27.21 -12.45
N ASP A 31 -31.67 -27.43 -11.40
CA ASP A 31 -33.11 -27.12 -11.42
C ASP A 31 -33.53 -25.95 -10.51
N THR A 32 -32.67 -25.50 -9.59
CA THR A 32 -33.06 -24.48 -8.60
C THR A 32 -32.88 -23.04 -9.08
N LEU A 33 -31.91 -22.79 -9.97
CA LEU A 33 -31.70 -21.48 -10.60
C LEU A 33 -32.72 -21.18 -11.70
N SER A 34 -33.17 -22.20 -12.41
CA SER A 34 -34.17 -22.08 -13.49
C SER A 34 -35.57 -21.75 -12.94
N LEU A 35 -35.93 -22.22 -11.74
CA LEU A 35 -37.29 -22.09 -11.19
C LEU A 35 -37.69 -20.66 -10.76
N LYS A 36 -36.76 -19.72 -10.61
CA LYS A 36 -37.05 -18.36 -10.10
C LYS A 36 -37.01 -17.24 -11.14
N ILE A 37 -36.58 -17.53 -12.37
CA ILE A 37 -36.63 -16.57 -13.48
C ILE A 37 -38.02 -16.67 -14.12
N ALA A 38 -38.72 -15.54 -14.22
CA ALA A 38 -40.02 -15.49 -14.89
C ALA A 38 -39.91 -16.09 -16.30
N SER A 39 -40.89 -16.91 -16.70
CA SER A 39 -40.86 -17.63 -17.99
C SER A 39 -40.58 -16.70 -19.19
N ALA A 40 -41.11 -15.49 -19.17
CA ALA A 40 -40.91 -14.47 -20.20
C ALA A 40 -39.46 -13.95 -20.35
N LEU A 41 -38.61 -14.12 -19.35
CA LEU A 41 -37.20 -13.72 -19.40
C LEU A 41 -36.27 -14.90 -19.72
N ARG A 42 -36.78 -16.13 -19.64
CA ARG A 42 -35.98 -17.35 -19.71
C ARG A 42 -35.31 -17.54 -21.07
N GLU A 43 -36.06 -17.39 -22.16
CA GLU A 43 -35.61 -17.70 -23.53
C GLU A 43 -34.43 -16.85 -24.02
N ARG A 44 -34.20 -15.69 -23.39
CA ARG A 44 -33.09 -14.78 -23.71
C ARG A 44 -32.01 -14.76 -22.63
N THR A 45 -32.14 -15.55 -21.57
CA THR A 45 -31.16 -15.62 -20.50
C THR A 45 -30.15 -16.72 -20.78
N PHE A 46 -28.91 -16.50 -20.37
CA PHE A 46 -27.88 -17.50 -20.36
C PHE A 46 -27.04 -17.40 -19.09
N TRP A 47 -26.27 -18.45 -18.81
CA TRP A 47 -25.25 -18.43 -17.78
C TRP A 47 -23.92 -18.95 -18.30
N ASN A 48 -22.83 -18.51 -17.70
CA ASN A 48 -21.50 -19.07 -17.93
C ASN A 48 -20.83 -19.38 -16.60
N ALA A 49 -20.19 -20.55 -16.48
CA ALA A 49 -19.31 -20.90 -15.37
C ALA A 49 -17.90 -21.16 -15.92
N GLY A 50 -16.89 -20.58 -15.29
CA GLY A 50 -15.55 -20.67 -15.85
C GLY A 50 -14.43 -20.10 -15.00
N ALA A 51 -13.26 -20.11 -15.61
CA ALA A 51 -12.04 -19.55 -15.06
C ALA A 51 -11.82 -18.13 -15.62
N ILE A 52 -11.48 -17.23 -14.71
CA ILE A 52 -11.05 -15.87 -15.01
C ILE A 52 -9.57 -15.80 -14.68
N HIS A 53 -8.76 -15.40 -15.65
CA HIS A 53 -7.34 -15.14 -15.47
C HIS A 53 -7.04 -13.67 -15.75
N VAL A 54 -6.27 -13.03 -14.89
CA VAL A 54 -5.94 -11.60 -14.98
C VAL A 54 -4.44 -11.44 -14.98
N ASN A 55 -3.92 -10.82 -16.03
CA ASN A 55 -2.56 -10.29 -16.08
C ASN A 55 -2.58 -8.82 -15.67
N VAL A 56 -1.75 -8.45 -14.70
CA VAL A 56 -1.65 -7.09 -14.17
C VAL A 56 -0.30 -6.50 -14.53
N LYS A 57 -0.31 -5.35 -15.20
CA LYS A 57 0.87 -4.50 -15.36
C LYS A 57 0.75 -3.29 -14.45
N THR A 58 1.55 -3.30 -13.38
CA THR A 58 1.59 -2.24 -12.38
C THR A 58 2.47 -1.09 -12.83
N LYS A 59 1.94 0.14 -12.80
CA LYS A 59 2.71 1.38 -12.87
C LYS A 59 2.52 2.13 -11.56
N SER A 60 3.48 1.99 -10.66
CA SER A 60 3.49 2.67 -9.36
C SER A 60 4.31 3.96 -9.45
N GLY A 61 3.78 5.03 -8.87
CA GLY A 61 4.57 6.19 -8.49
C GLY A 61 5.46 5.88 -7.29
N ASP A 62 6.33 6.82 -6.98
CA ASP A 62 7.12 6.78 -5.74
C ASP A 62 6.19 6.95 -4.54
N THR A 63 6.53 6.28 -3.45
CA THR A 63 5.85 6.46 -2.17
C THR A 63 6.28 7.79 -1.56
N TYR A 64 5.32 8.56 -1.05
CA TYR A 64 5.58 9.87 -0.47
C TYR A 64 4.87 10.03 0.86
N ASP A 65 5.44 10.83 1.75
CA ASP A 65 4.80 11.20 3.00
C ASP A 65 3.73 12.27 2.75
N VAL A 66 2.70 12.25 3.59
CA VAL A 66 1.62 13.23 3.57
C VAL A 66 1.61 13.97 4.88
N ASP A 67 1.82 15.28 4.83
CA ASP A 67 1.65 16.15 5.99
C ASP A 67 0.17 16.21 6.36
N GLY A 68 -0.19 15.65 7.51
CA GLY A 68 -1.51 15.76 8.11
C GLY A 68 -1.55 16.76 9.26
N PRO A 69 -2.75 17.11 9.79
CA PRO A 69 -2.89 18.02 10.94
C PRO A 69 -2.12 17.56 12.20
N ASN A 70 -1.78 16.27 12.30
CA ASN A 70 -1.00 15.68 13.40
C ASN A 70 0.19 14.82 12.90
N GLY A 71 0.61 14.91 11.64
CA GLY A 71 1.53 13.94 11.02
C GLY A 71 2.52 14.60 10.08
N LYS A 72 3.44 15.39 10.64
CA LYS A 72 4.51 16.04 9.88
C LYS A 72 5.73 15.12 9.81
N VAL A 73 6.34 15.06 8.64
CA VAL A 73 7.67 14.45 8.47
C VAL A 73 8.69 15.23 9.32
N ILE A 74 9.75 14.56 9.80
CA ILE A 74 10.83 15.21 10.56
C ILE A 74 11.45 16.30 9.67
N ASN A 75 11.09 17.55 9.92
CA ASN A 75 11.51 18.66 9.09
C ASN A 75 12.90 19.13 9.50
N LYS A 76 13.78 19.36 8.51
CA LYS A 76 15.13 19.87 8.71
C LYS A 76 15.17 21.17 9.53
N SER A 77 14.17 22.03 9.41
CA SER A 77 14.09 23.31 10.13
C SER A 77 13.92 23.17 11.65
N MET A 78 13.56 21.99 12.15
CA MET A 78 13.43 21.73 13.58
C MET A 78 14.77 21.41 14.24
N LEU A 79 15.72 20.84 13.49
CA LEU A 79 17.00 20.38 14.05
C LEU A 79 17.78 21.51 14.79
N PRO A 80 17.87 22.75 14.27
CA PRO A 80 18.56 23.84 14.96
C PRO A 80 17.91 24.27 16.29
N GLN A 81 16.63 23.98 16.52
CA GLN A 81 15.93 24.44 17.73
C GLN A 81 16.42 23.73 19.01
N PHE A 82 17.12 22.61 18.83
CA PHE A 82 17.63 21.73 19.89
C PHE A 82 19.15 21.80 20.06
N ILE A 83 19.84 22.55 19.20
CA ILE A 83 21.29 22.78 19.30
C ILE A 83 21.54 24.12 19.99
N GLY A 84 22.47 24.14 20.95
CA GLY A 84 22.95 25.38 21.56
C GLY A 84 23.53 25.18 22.95
N THR A 85 24.12 26.24 23.49
CA THR A 85 24.76 26.20 24.82
C THR A 85 23.74 26.46 25.94
N GLY A 86 23.96 25.87 27.12
CA GLY A 86 23.12 26.09 28.30
C GLY A 86 22.95 24.84 29.17
N SER A 87 22.48 25.04 30.40
CA SER A 87 22.17 23.96 31.35
C SER A 87 20.70 23.57 31.30
N ALA A 88 20.39 22.29 31.44
CA ALA A 88 19.00 21.81 31.60
C ALA A 88 18.24 22.46 32.78
N ASN A 89 18.94 23.08 33.72
CA ASN A 89 18.35 23.79 34.87
C ASN A 89 17.93 25.24 34.55
N THR A 90 18.39 25.80 33.44
CA THR A 90 18.11 27.19 33.07
C THR A 90 16.93 27.24 32.11
N ALA A 91 15.80 27.78 32.57
CA ALA A 91 14.58 27.89 31.77
C ALA A 91 14.84 28.59 30.42
N GLY A 92 14.23 28.08 29.36
CA GLY A 92 14.32 28.65 28.01
C GLY A 92 15.58 28.26 27.22
N THR A 93 16.58 27.62 27.83
CA THR A 93 17.74 27.09 27.09
C THR A 93 17.36 25.85 26.26
N PRO A 94 18.09 25.56 25.16
CA PRO A 94 17.87 24.33 24.38
C PRO A 94 17.95 23.05 25.22
N ALA A 95 18.91 22.98 26.16
CA ALA A 95 19.03 21.87 27.10
C ALA A 95 17.81 21.72 28.01
N ASN A 96 17.24 22.82 28.52
CA ASN A 96 16.03 22.76 29.35
C ASN A 96 14.81 22.31 28.53
N ARG A 97 14.68 22.77 27.28
CA ARG A 97 13.63 22.30 26.37
C ARG A 97 13.75 20.80 26.12
N LEU A 98 14.94 20.31 25.77
CA LEU A 98 15.19 18.88 25.57
C LEU A 98 14.87 18.04 26.82
N TYR A 99 15.28 18.51 27.99
CA TYR A 99 14.96 17.84 29.25
C TYR A 99 13.45 17.72 29.49
N ASN A 100 12.69 18.80 29.25
CA ASN A 100 11.23 18.78 29.38
C ASN A 100 10.58 17.80 28.38
N GLU A 101 11.11 17.69 27.15
CA GLU A 101 10.65 16.69 26.19
C GLU A 101 11.00 15.26 26.61
N PHE A 102 12.18 15.05 27.18
CA PHE A 102 12.56 13.73 27.71
C PHE A 102 11.64 13.28 28.85
N LEU A 103 11.24 14.17 29.75
CA LEU A 103 10.27 13.84 30.80
C LEU A 103 8.95 13.31 30.21
N LYS A 104 8.42 13.94 29.17
CA LYS A 104 7.20 13.47 28.48
C LYS A 104 7.42 12.12 27.83
N ILE A 105 8.55 11.96 27.15
CA ILE A 105 8.94 10.75 26.44
C ILE A 105 9.08 9.55 27.39
N VAL A 106 9.83 9.69 28.49
CA VAL A 106 10.06 8.57 29.42
C VAL A 106 8.78 8.21 30.17
N ALA A 107 7.92 9.19 30.47
CA ALA A 107 6.61 8.93 31.03
C ALA A 107 5.69 8.18 30.06
N LEU A 108 5.65 8.60 28.79
CA LEU A 108 4.84 7.96 27.75
C LEU A 108 5.25 6.50 27.53
N ASP A 109 6.55 6.23 27.56
CA ASP A 109 7.11 4.91 27.26
C ASP A 109 7.33 4.01 28.47
N LYS A 110 7.11 4.55 29.68
CA LYS A 110 7.44 3.86 30.93
C LYS A 110 8.92 3.49 31.01
N ILE A 111 9.79 4.38 30.53
CA ILE A 111 11.25 4.24 30.68
C ILE A 111 11.64 4.75 32.08
N SER A 112 12.31 3.90 32.85
CA SER A 112 12.86 4.28 34.14
C SER A 112 14.16 5.06 33.97
N ALA A 113 14.18 6.33 34.39
CA ALA A 113 15.33 7.22 34.28
C ALA A 113 15.47 8.10 35.52
N SER A 114 16.71 8.38 35.95
CA SER A 114 16.96 9.36 37.00
C SER A 114 16.85 10.79 36.45
N ASP A 115 16.40 11.72 37.28
CA ASP A 115 16.36 13.15 36.91
C ASP A 115 17.74 13.66 36.48
N THR A 116 18.79 13.24 37.19
CA THR A 116 20.18 13.58 36.88
C THR A 116 20.61 13.06 35.51
N ASP A 117 20.32 11.81 35.16
CA ASP A 117 20.69 11.25 33.86
C ASP A 117 19.95 11.95 32.71
N LEU A 118 18.67 12.31 32.90
CA LEU A 118 17.89 13.07 31.92
C LEU A 118 18.48 14.46 31.68
N ARG A 119 18.82 15.19 32.76
CA ARG A 119 19.44 16.53 32.66
C ARG A 119 20.81 16.48 32.01
N ASN A 120 21.62 15.48 32.36
CA ASN A 120 22.95 15.28 31.80
C ASN A 120 22.88 14.95 30.31
N LEU A 121 21.98 14.06 29.92
CA LEU A 121 21.75 13.71 28.51
C LEU A 121 21.27 14.92 27.71
N ALA A 122 20.30 15.68 28.23
CA ALA A 122 19.78 16.87 27.57
C ALA A 122 20.85 17.97 27.39
N THR A 123 21.65 18.20 28.44
CA THR A 123 22.77 19.17 28.40
C THR A 123 23.84 18.73 27.40
N ALA A 124 24.20 17.44 27.38
CA ALA A 124 25.19 16.92 26.44
C ALA A 124 24.72 16.98 24.98
N LEU A 125 23.46 16.63 24.71
CA LEU A 125 22.86 16.71 23.37
C LEU A 125 22.67 18.14 22.87
N ALA A 126 22.41 19.10 23.75
CA ALA A 126 22.35 20.50 23.35
C ALA A 126 23.75 21.04 23.00
N GLY A 127 24.74 20.71 23.84
CA GLY A 127 26.07 21.34 23.80
C GLY A 127 27.14 20.67 22.94
N ASN A 128 27.00 19.38 22.58
CA ASN A 128 28.07 18.60 21.94
C ASN A 128 27.60 17.79 20.72
N ASN A 129 26.74 18.35 19.88
CA ASN A 129 26.04 17.55 18.86
C ASN A 129 26.49 17.85 17.43
N ASN A 130 27.77 17.56 17.15
CA ASN A 130 28.30 17.58 15.79
C ASN A 130 27.45 16.74 14.85
N GLY A 131 26.90 15.60 15.31
CA GLY A 131 26.03 14.73 14.51
C GLY A 131 24.77 15.43 14.01
N LEU A 132 24.11 16.27 14.83
CA LEU A 132 22.89 16.98 14.40
C LEU A 132 23.19 18.14 13.43
N SER A 133 24.31 18.85 13.64
CA SER A 133 24.76 19.88 12.69
C SER A 133 25.26 19.27 11.38
N LEU A 134 25.98 18.14 11.44
CA LEU A 134 26.41 17.37 10.28
C LEU A 134 25.18 16.81 9.54
N LEU A 135 24.18 16.28 10.28
CA LEU A 135 22.97 15.74 9.67
C LEU A 135 22.22 16.81 8.91
N LYS A 136 22.09 18.01 9.49
CA LYS A 136 21.53 19.15 8.79
C LYS A 136 22.33 19.50 7.53
N SER A 137 23.66 19.53 7.62
CA SER A 137 24.55 19.82 6.50
C SER A 137 24.41 18.79 5.37
N ASP A 138 24.39 17.50 5.70
CA ASP A 138 24.21 16.42 4.74
C ASP A 138 22.82 16.46 4.10
N MET A 139 21.78 16.73 4.89
CA MET A 139 20.44 16.95 4.36
C MET A 139 20.40 18.15 3.41
N ASP A 140 21.10 19.25 3.69
CA ASP A 140 21.22 20.39 2.77
C ASP A 140 21.94 19.98 1.48
N ALA A 141 23.04 19.24 1.58
CA ALA A 141 23.81 18.80 0.42
C ALA A 141 23.07 17.77 -0.46
N LEU A 142 22.21 16.95 0.14
CA LEU A 142 21.34 15.99 -0.54
C LEU A 142 20.01 16.61 -1.01
N GLY A 143 19.76 17.89 -0.74
CA GLY A 143 18.50 18.56 -1.09
C GLY A 143 17.28 18.01 -0.34
N LEU A 144 17.48 17.46 0.86
CA LEU A 144 16.42 16.91 1.71
C LEU A 144 15.85 18.02 2.62
N ASP A 145 14.54 18.24 2.51
CA ASP A 145 13.82 19.13 3.44
C ASP A 145 13.31 18.40 4.68
N SER A 146 13.28 17.07 4.63
CA SER A 146 12.83 16.21 5.73
C SER A 146 13.41 14.80 5.65
N LEU A 147 13.48 14.10 6.79
CA LEU A 147 13.81 12.67 6.85
C LEU A 147 12.50 11.88 6.85
N GLY A 148 12.01 11.58 5.66
CA GLY A 148 10.71 10.95 5.42
C GLY A 148 10.77 9.55 4.82
N THR A 149 10.11 9.36 3.69
CA THR A 149 10.19 8.16 2.88
C THR A 149 11.38 8.28 1.93
N PRO A 150 12.33 7.33 1.93
CA PRO A 150 13.40 7.34 0.93
C PRO A 150 12.84 7.32 -0.50
N THR A 151 13.49 8.04 -1.41
CA THR A 151 13.00 8.20 -2.79
C THR A 151 13.12 6.90 -3.59
N GLY A 152 12.21 6.71 -4.54
CA GLY A 152 12.22 5.56 -5.46
C GLY A 152 11.58 4.27 -4.93
N ILE A 153 10.97 4.27 -3.75
CA ILE A 153 10.26 3.11 -3.20
C ILE A 153 8.89 2.95 -3.84
N LYS A 154 8.61 1.75 -4.38
CA LYS A 154 7.39 1.43 -5.13
C LYS A 154 6.74 0.13 -4.68
N GLY A 155 5.42 0.07 -4.82
CA GLY A 155 4.65 -1.16 -4.65
C GLY A 155 4.32 -1.80 -6.01
N VAL A 156 4.51 -3.11 -6.14
CA VAL A 156 4.20 -3.88 -7.33
C VAL A 156 3.13 -4.91 -7.01
N ALA A 157 1.91 -4.71 -7.53
CA ALA A 157 0.84 -5.69 -7.37
C ALA A 157 1.19 -7.01 -8.08
N GLN A 158 0.71 -8.12 -7.52
CA GLN A 158 0.89 -9.46 -8.06
C GLN A 158 0.54 -9.51 -9.57
N PRO A 159 1.46 -9.96 -10.45
CA PRO A 159 1.33 -9.79 -11.89
C PRO A 159 0.28 -10.71 -12.52
N LYS A 160 -0.13 -11.78 -11.83
CA LYS A 160 -1.08 -12.77 -12.32
C LYS A 160 -2.01 -13.23 -11.21
N MET A 161 -3.29 -13.29 -11.51
CA MET A 161 -4.33 -13.78 -10.59
C MET A 161 -5.34 -14.64 -11.36
N SER A 162 -5.93 -15.62 -10.69
CA SER A 162 -7.00 -16.43 -11.26
C SER A 162 -8.10 -16.67 -10.24
N THR A 163 -9.36 -16.72 -10.70
CA THR A 163 -10.51 -17.11 -9.87
C THR A 163 -11.54 -17.85 -10.72
N GLY A 164 -12.41 -18.61 -10.07
CA GLY A 164 -13.62 -19.15 -10.69
C GLY A 164 -14.77 -18.16 -10.59
N GLY A 165 -15.63 -18.12 -11.60
CA GLY A 165 -16.80 -17.26 -11.61
C GLY A 165 -18.03 -17.92 -12.26
N LEU A 166 -19.20 -17.50 -11.78
CA LEU A 166 -20.50 -17.72 -12.40
C LEU A 166 -21.05 -16.36 -12.85
N SER A 167 -21.44 -16.27 -14.11
CA SER A 167 -22.11 -15.10 -14.68
C SER A 167 -23.48 -15.45 -15.22
N ILE A 168 -24.34 -14.44 -15.26
CA ILE A 168 -25.65 -14.47 -15.90
C ILE A 168 -25.67 -13.35 -16.93
N GLY A 169 -26.21 -13.64 -18.10
CA GLY A 169 -26.43 -12.65 -19.14
C GLY A 169 -27.78 -12.77 -19.79
N TYR A 170 -28.15 -11.71 -20.52
CA TYR A 170 -29.45 -11.57 -21.15
C TYR A 170 -29.28 -10.93 -22.54
N TYR A 171 -29.87 -11.56 -23.55
CA TYR A 171 -29.95 -11.04 -24.90
C TYR A 171 -31.02 -9.95 -25.02
N LEU A 172 -30.64 -8.79 -25.54
CA LEU A 172 -31.48 -7.60 -25.60
C LEU A 172 -32.41 -7.58 -26.82
N ASP A 173 -32.14 -8.43 -27.80
CA ASP A 173 -32.90 -8.57 -29.05
C ASP A 173 -33.15 -10.05 -29.38
N ASP A 174 -34.15 -10.30 -30.23
CA ASP A 174 -34.53 -11.64 -30.68
C ASP A 174 -33.46 -12.30 -31.54
N GLU A 175 -32.64 -11.52 -32.26
CA GLU A 175 -31.54 -12.04 -33.06
C GLU A 175 -30.29 -12.35 -32.23
N HIS A 176 -30.36 -12.21 -30.91
CA HIS A 176 -29.26 -12.42 -29.97
C HIS A 176 -27.99 -11.66 -30.35
N LYS A 177 -28.11 -10.47 -30.93
CA LYS A 177 -26.97 -9.65 -31.38
C LYS A 177 -26.39 -8.81 -30.27
N TRP A 178 -27.16 -8.46 -29.26
CA TRP A 178 -26.73 -7.64 -28.14
C TRP A 178 -27.00 -8.38 -26.83
N ALA A 179 -26.03 -8.36 -25.92
CA ALA A 179 -26.21 -8.91 -24.60
C ALA A 179 -25.60 -8.03 -23.52
N VAL A 180 -26.18 -8.12 -22.33
CA VAL A 180 -25.58 -7.68 -21.07
C VAL A 180 -25.26 -8.93 -20.24
N GLU A 181 -24.12 -8.93 -19.57
CA GLU A 181 -23.66 -10.03 -18.71
C GLU A 181 -23.02 -9.47 -17.43
N THR A 182 -23.21 -10.16 -16.31
CA THR A 182 -22.56 -9.81 -15.04
C THR A 182 -22.23 -11.05 -14.22
N TYR A 183 -21.18 -10.96 -13.40
CA TYR A 183 -20.82 -12.01 -12.45
C TYR A 183 -21.72 -11.95 -11.22
N VAL A 184 -22.35 -13.08 -10.90
CA VAL A 184 -23.21 -13.23 -9.73
C VAL A 184 -22.51 -13.93 -8.57
N LEU A 185 -21.49 -14.74 -8.86
CA LEU A 185 -20.61 -15.35 -7.86
C LEU A 185 -19.17 -15.35 -8.39
N ALA A 186 -18.23 -14.86 -7.59
CA ALA A 186 -16.81 -15.03 -7.81
C ALA A 186 -16.12 -15.24 -6.46
N ALA A 187 -15.20 -16.21 -6.38
CA ALA A 187 -14.38 -16.33 -5.19
C ALA A 187 -13.54 -15.05 -5.04
N PRO A 188 -13.50 -14.41 -3.86
CA PRO A 188 -12.65 -13.25 -3.65
C PRO A 188 -11.21 -13.52 -4.06
N LEU A 189 -10.62 -12.56 -4.77
CA LEU A 189 -9.21 -12.65 -5.15
C LEU A 189 -8.36 -12.20 -3.96
N THR A 190 -7.43 -13.03 -3.53
CA THR A 190 -6.34 -12.61 -2.66
C THR A 190 -5.18 -12.17 -3.53
N THR A 191 -4.62 -11.00 -3.24
CA THR A 191 -3.47 -10.45 -3.94
C THR A 191 -2.43 -9.97 -2.95
N ALA A 192 -1.15 -10.09 -3.32
CA ALA A 192 -0.04 -9.50 -2.60
C ALA A 192 0.54 -8.32 -3.38
N VAL A 193 1.18 -7.40 -2.68
CA VAL A 193 2.05 -6.38 -3.27
C VAL A 193 3.46 -6.61 -2.76
N SER A 194 4.41 -6.67 -3.67
CA SER A 194 5.83 -6.67 -3.33
C SER A 194 6.40 -5.26 -3.39
N ALA A 195 7.48 -5.01 -2.65
CA ALA A 195 8.20 -3.75 -2.73
C ALA A 195 9.37 -3.85 -3.70
N THR A 196 9.71 -2.72 -4.32
CA THR A 196 10.94 -2.54 -5.08
C THR A 196 11.47 -1.12 -4.88
N GLY A 197 12.78 -0.97 -4.93
CA GLY A 197 13.47 0.29 -4.72
C GLY A 197 14.85 0.30 -5.37
N LYS A 198 15.57 1.41 -5.19
CA LYS A 198 16.95 1.52 -5.67
C LYS A 198 17.92 0.96 -4.64
N ALA A 199 18.96 0.26 -5.10
CA ALA A 199 20.13 0.01 -4.27
C ALA A 199 20.81 1.34 -3.92
N ARG A 200 21.40 1.43 -2.72
CA ARG A 200 22.02 2.64 -2.19
C ARG A 200 23.38 2.33 -1.58
N TYR A 201 24.33 3.24 -1.72
CA TYR A 201 25.60 3.20 -1.01
C TYR A 201 25.40 3.65 0.43
N ARG A 202 25.73 2.77 1.38
CA ARG A 202 25.56 3.00 2.83
C ARG A 202 26.90 2.90 3.51
N ILE A 203 27.09 3.67 4.57
CA ILE A 203 28.22 3.47 5.49
C ILE A 203 27.82 2.41 6.52
N VAL A 204 28.63 1.37 6.63
CA VAL A 204 28.51 0.32 7.64
C VAL A 204 29.84 0.19 8.39
N GLU A 205 29.80 -0.28 9.63
CA GLU A 205 31.01 -0.71 10.32
C GLU A 205 31.40 -2.11 9.84
N ASP A 206 32.66 -2.30 9.45
CA ASP A 206 33.22 -3.60 9.11
C ASP A 206 33.61 -4.40 10.37
N ALA A 207 34.19 -5.59 10.17
CA ALA A 207 34.61 -6.46 11.27
C ALA A 207 35.71 -5.86 12.16
N ASP A 208 36.47 -4.89 11.65
CA ASP A 208 37.56 -4.19 12.35
C ASP A 208 37.08 -2.86 12.96
N GLY A 209 35.77 -2.57 12.89
CA GLY A 209 35.16 -1.34 13.40
C GLY A 209 35.47 -0.10 12.55
N GLN A 210 35.92 -0.28 11.30
CA GLN A 210 36.11 0.81 10.36
C GLN A 210 34.82 1.09 9.60
N GLN A 211 34.58 2.37 9.30
CA GLN A 211 33.45 2.77 8.47
C GLN A 211 33.79 2.54 6.99
N VAL A 212 33.03 1.68 6.32
CA VAL A 212 33.19 1.35 4.91
C VAL A 212 31.89 1.61 4.14
N GLU A 213 32.03 2.07 2.90
CA GLU A 213 30.89 2.30 2.02
C GLU A 213 30.57 1.03 1.20
N VAL A 214 29.31 0.60 1.26
CA VAL A 214 28.84 -0.63 0.61
C VAL A 214 27.57 -0.38 -0.17
N LEU A 215 27.54 -0.82 -1.43
CA LEU A 215 26.32 -0.85 -2.23
C LEU A 215 25.38 -1.91 -1.67
N SER A 216 24.27 -1.48 -1.10
CA SER A 216 23.30 -2.34 -0.45
C SER A 216 21.98 -2.35 -1.22
N PRO A 217 21.33 -3.51 -1.40
CA PRO A 217 19.99 -3.56 -1.98
C PRO A 217 18.98 -2.85 -1.08
N PHE A 218 17.92 -2.33 -1.69
CA PHE A 218 16.78 -1.76 -0.96
C PHE A 218 16.26 -2.74 0.10
N GLY A 219 15.99 -2.25 1.31
CA GLY A 219 15.71 -3.11 2.48
C GLY A 219 14.49 -4.04 2.34
N LEU A 220 13.56 -3.75 1.43
CA LEU A 220 12.39 -4.59 1.15
C LEU A 220 12.35 -5.14 -0.28
N GLU A 221 13.47 -5.13 -1.02
CA GLU A 221 13.48 -5.53 -2.43
C GLU A 221 12.88 -6.93 -2.63
N GLY A 222 11.85 -7.01 -3.48
CA GLY A 222 11.15 -8.25 -3.81
C GLY A 222 10.28 -8.84 -2.70
N GLN A 223 10.31 -8.29 -1.48
CA GLN A 223 9.54 -8.82 -0.36
C GLN A 223 8.07 -8.47 -0.48
N ASN A 224 7.19 -9.40 -0.08
CA ASN A 224 5.76 -9.11 0.09
C ASN A 224 5.57 -8.15 1.27
N ILE A 225 4.97 -6.99 1.00
CA ILE A 225 4.80 -5.92 1.98
C ILE A 225 3.36 -5.72 2.43
N LEU A 226 2.40 -6.16 1.62
CA LEU A 226 1.00 -6.18 2.00
C LEU A 226 0.24 -7.28 1.27
N THR A 227 -0.84 -7.72 1.90
CA THR A 227 -1.85 -8.59 1.30
C THR A 227 -3.19 -7.87 1.30
N SER A 228 -4.03 -8.12 0.30
CA SER A 228 -5.37 -7.56 0.21
C SER A 228 -6.31 -8.54 -0.45
N LYS A 229 -7.59 -8.47 -0.07
CA LYS A 229 -8.66 -9.08 -0.85
C LYS A 229 -9.24 -8.09 -1.83
N LEU A 230 -9.78 -8.62 -2.93
CA LEU A 230 -10.37 -7.86 -4.02
C LEU A 230 -11.69 -8.51 -4.45
N LEU A 231 -12.74 -7.70 -4.53
CA LEU A 231 -14.00 -8.02 -5.20
C LEU A 231 -14.15 -7.09 -6.41
N PRO A 232 -14.22 -7.62 -7.65
CA PRO A 232 -14.41 -6.81 -8.84
C PRO A 232 -15.80 -7.03 -9.48
N PRO A 233 -16.90 -6.52 -8.88
CA PRO A 233 -18.18 -6.43 -9.60
C PRO A 233 -17.98 -5.88 -11.01
N THR A 234 -18.41 -6.67 -12.00
CA THR A 234 -18.13 -6.41 -13.41
C THR A 234 -19.41 -6.57 -14.23
N VAL A 235 -19.65 -5.64 -15.13
CA VAL A 235 -20.72 -5.67 -16.12
C VAL A 235 -20.09 -5.66 -17.51
N MET A 236 -20.56 -6.55 -18.37
CA MET A 236 -20.11 -6.72 -19.75
C MET A 236 -21.26 -6.40 -20.68
N PHE A 237 -20.98 -5.67 -21.75
CA PHE A 237 -21.91 -5.38 -22.83
C PHE A 237 -21.26 -5.81 -24.13
N GLY A 238 -21.92 -6.72 -24.85
CA GLY A 238 -21.37 -7.36 -26.03
C GLY A 238 -22.32 -7.30 -27.22
N ARG A 239 -21.72 -7.12 -28.41
CA ARG A 239 -22.35 -7.34 -29.70
C ARG A 239 -21.83 -8.63 -30.33
N TYR A 240 -22.71 -9.59 -30.52
CA TYR A 240 -22.44 -10.85 -31.22
C TYR A 240 -22.63 -10.68 -32.72
N TRP A 241 -21.70 -11.24 -33.48
CA TRP A 241 -21.68 -11.22 -34.93
C TRP A 241 -22.14 -12.56 -35.52
N GLY A 242 -22.72 -12.51 -36.72
CA GLY A 242 -23.30 -13.68 -37.38
C GLY A 242 -24.75 -13.97 -36.98
N ASP A 243 -25.27 -15.06 -37.53
CA ASP A 243 -26.62 -15.56 -37.25
C ASP A 243 -26.76 -16.06 -35.81
N ALA A 244 -27.98 -15.99 -35.24
CA ALA A 244 -28.27 -16.44 -33.89
C ALA A 244 -27.89 -17.92 -33.67
N ASN A 245 -28.09 -18.76 -34.69
CA ASN A 245 -27.89 -20.21 -34.67
C ASN A 245 -26.50 -20.64 -35.18
N ALA A 246 -25.61 -19.70 -35.52
CA ALA A 246 -24.28 -20.04 -35.98
C ALA A 246 -23.48 -20.76 -34.88
N LYS A 247 -22.78 -21.85 -35.25
CA LYS A 247 -21.94 -22.61 -34.30
C LYS A 247 -20.85 -21.76 -33.67
N PHE A 248 -20.16 -20.95 -34.48
CA PHE A 248 -19.12 -20.04 -34.03
C PHE A 248 -19.61 -18.60 -34.16
N ARG A 249 -19.62 -17.84 -33.05
CA ARG A 249 -20.06 -16.44 -33.03
C ARG A 249 -19.02 -15.58 -32.32
N PRO A 250 -18.21 -14.81 -33.06
CA PRO A 250 -17.36 -13.81 -32.44
C PRO A 250 -18.22 -12.67 -31.89
N TYR A 251 -17.70 -11.94 -30.91
CA TYR A 251 -18.32 -10.74 -30.37
C TYR A 251 -17.28 -9.68 -30.02
N THR A 252 -17.73 -8.43 -30.05
CA THR A 252 -16.97 -7.27 -29.58
C THR A 252 -17.83 -6.49 -28.60
N GLY A 253 -17.20 -5.75 -27.71
CA GLY A 253 -17.94 -5.08 -26.66
C GLY A 253 -17.08 -4.25 -25.74
N ALA A 254 -17.63 -3.96 -24.59
CA ALA A 254 -16.95 -3.27 -23.51
C ALA A 254 -17.31 -3.94 -22.18
N LEU A 255 -16.44 -3.75 -21.20
CA LEU A 255 -16.70 -4.15 -19.83
C LEU A 255 -16.37 -2.99 -18.90
N ALA A 256 -17.10 -2.90 -17.80
CA ALA A 256 -16.87 -1.94 -16.73
C ALA A 256 -16.84 -2.68 -15.39
N MET A 257 -15.98 -2.25 -14.49
CA MET A 257 -15.83 -2.84 -13.17
C MET A 257 -15.55 -1.81 -12.09
N TYR A 258 -15.91 -2.18 -10.86
CA TYR A 258 -15.57 -1.45 -9.65
C TYR A 258 -14.78 -2.36 -8.71
N ALA A 259 -13.47 -2.18 -8.66
CA ALA A 259 -12.56 -2.92 -7.80
C ALA A 259 -12.68 -2.45 -6.35
N ILE A 260 -13.21 -3.31 -5.49
CA ILE A 260 -13.37 -3.10 -4.05
C ILE A 260 -12.23 -3.82 -3.33
N PHE A 261 -11.32 -3.07 -2.72
CA PHE A 261 -10.22 -3.59 -1.93
C PHE A 261 -10.61 -3.62 -0.45
N TYR A 262 -10.36 -4.73 0.22
CA TYR A 262 -10.71 -4.91 1.64
C TYR A 262 -9.79 -5.93 2.30
N ASP A 263 -9.86 -5.99 3.64
CA ASP A 263 -9.02 -6.86 4.46
C ASP A 263 -7.53 -6.70 4.12
N THR A 264 -7.12 -5.46 3.87
CA THR A 264 -5.73 -5.12 3.52
C THR A 264 -4.87 -5.12 4.78
N LYS A 265 -3.78 -5.87 4.76
CA LYS A 265 -2.87 -6.04 5.90
C LYS A 265 -1.44 -5.71 5.48
N ALA A 266 -0.74 -4.95 6.33
CA ALA A 266 0.70 -4.81 6.21
C ALA A 266 1.37 -6.10 6.69
N GLU A 267 2.39 -6.55 5.95
CA GLU A 267 3.27 -7.61 6.41
C GLU A 267 4.26 -7.08 7.45
N GLN A 268 4.79 -7.97 8.30
CA GLN A 268 5.72 -7.58 9.37
C GLN A 268 6.97 -6.85 8.82
N ALA A 269 7.46 -7.25 7.65
CA ALA A 269 8.59 -6.61 7.01
C ALA A 269 8.30 -5.12 6.73
N LEU A 270 7.13 -4.79 6.18
CA LEU A 270 6.69 -3.42 5.98
C LEU A 270 6.53 -2.69 7.32
N ASN A 271 5.91 -3.33 8.31
CA ASN A 271 5.71 -2.76 9.64
C ASN A 271 7.04 -2.32 10.28
N SER A 272 8.02 -3.22 10.32
CA SER A 272 9.35 -2.93 10.87
C SER A 272 10.09 -1.87 10.04
N TYR A 273 9.97 -1.90 8.71
CA TYR A 273 10.62 -0.96 7.81
C TYR A 273 10.22 0.50 8.10
N VAL A 274 8.91 0.75 8.25
CA VAL A 274 8.37 2.10 8.50
C VAL A 274 8.37 2.51 9.97
N GLY A 275 9.10 1.79 10.83
CA GLY A 275 9.27 2.10 12.25
C GLY A 275 8.12 1.64 13.15
N GLY A 276 7.26 0.73 12.71
CA GLY A 276 6.25 0.10 13.57
C GLY A 276 6.92 -0.78 14.63
N SER A 277 6.66 -0.50 15.91
CA SER A 277 7.36 -1.14 17.04
C SER A 277 6.67 -2.42 17.50
N ASN A 278 5.36 -2.49 17.31
CA ASN A 278 4.52 -3.64 17.62
C ASN A 278 3.88 -4.18 16.34
N PRO A 279 3.49 -5.47 16.32
CA PRO A 279 2.70 -6.03 15.23
C PRO A 279 1.40 -5.23 15.03
N GLY A 280 1.14 -4.81 13.79
CA GLY A 280 -0.09 -4.09 13.42
C GLY A 280 -0.07 -2.57 13.65
N ASP A 281 1.06 -1.99 14.07
CA ASP A 281 1.23 -0.53 14.16
C ASP A 281 1.04 0.15 12.79
N THR A 282 1.39 -0.56 11.70
CA THR A 282 1.13 -0.13 10.32
C THR A 282 -0.19 -0.71 9.80
N THR A 283 -1.10 0.20 9.48
CA THR A 283 -2.36 -0.10 8.78
C THR A 283 -2.30 0.39 7.34
N VAL A 284 -2.95 -0.35 6.42
CA VAL A 284 -2.96 -0.02 4.99
C VAL A 284 -4.39 0.00 4.48
N SER A 285 -4.74 1.02 3.71
CA SER A 285 -6.00 1.09 2.99
C SER A 285 -5.75 1.39 1.52
N ILE A 286 -6.43 0.68 0.62
CA ILE A 286 -6.35 0.90 -0.83
C ILE A 286 -7.66 1.51 -1.30
N LYS A 287 -7.60 2.62 -2.04
CA LYS A 287 -8.79 3.28 -2.57
C LYS A 287 -9.48 2.39 -3.61
N ASN A 288 -10.79 2.19 -3.48
CA ASN A 288 -11.57 1.50 -4.50
C ASN A 288 -11.43 2.19 -5.87
N ALA A 289 -11.44 1.41 -6.93
CA ALA A 289 -11.14 1.90 -8.27
C ALA A 289 -12.20 1.48 -9.28
N PHE A 290 -12.68 2.45 -10.06
CA PHE A 290 -13.50 2.18 -11.24
C PHE A 290 -12.62 2.07 -12.48
N GLY A 291 -12.99 1.18 -13.39
CA GLY A 291 -12.37 1.09 -14.70
C GLY A 291 -13.34 0.52 -15.73
N ALA A 292 -13.14 0.92 -16.98
CA ALA A 292 -13.84 0.36 -18.12
C ALA A 292 -12.89 0.23 -19.30
N GLY A 293 -13.23 -0.65 -20.24
CA GLY A 293 -12.46 -0.80 -21.45
C GLY A 293 -13.02 -1.82 -22.43
N PRO A 294 -12.34 -2.01 -23.57
CA PRO A 294 -12.83 -2.84 -24.65
C PRO A 294 -12.72 -4.33 -24.29
N MET A 295 -13.59 -5.11 -24.91
CA MET A 295 -13.65 -6.55 -24.83
C MET A 295 -13.89 -7.16 -26.21
N LEU A 296 -13.31 -8.31 -26.47
CA LEU A 296 -13.61 -9.14 -27.62
C LEU A 296 -13.62 -10.61 -27.20
N GLY A 297 -14.32 -11.45 -27.94
CA GLY A 297 -14.38 -12.86 -27.63
C GLY A 297 -15.12 -13.64 -28.68
N PHE A 298 -15.40 -14.90 -28.36
CA PHE A 298 -16.25 -15.75 -29.18
C PHE A 298 -16.98 -16.78 -28.32
N ARG A 299 -18.11 -17.25 -28.83
CA ARG A 299 -18.78 -18.47 -28.36
C ARG A 299 -18.75 -19.55 -29.43
N TYR A 300 -18.65 -20.80 -29.00
CA TYR A 300 -18.75 -21.99 -29.84
C TYR A 300 -19.81 -22.94 -29.27
N ALA A 301 -20.83 -23.27 -30.06
CA ALA A 301 -21.89 -24.20 -29.68
C ALA A 301 -21.40 -25.66 -29.75
N LEU A 302 -21.57 -26.39 -28.65
CA LEU A 302 -21.22 -27.82 -28.54
C LEU A 302 -22.41 -28.75 -28.85
N GLY A 303 -23.63 -28.25 -28.66
CA GLY A 303 -24.92 -28.94 -28.88
C GLY A 303 -26.06 -27.94 -28.69
N ASP A 304 -27.30 -28.41 -28.57
CA ASP A 304 -28.51 -27.57 -28.72
C ASP A 304 -28.62 -26.40 -27.74
N SER A 305 -27.97 -26.47 -26.56
CA SER A 305 -27.99 -25.36 -25.60
C SER A 305 -26.65 -25.09 -24.93
N TRP A 306 -25.65 -25.96 -25.11
CA TRP A 306 -24.35 -25.86 -24.45
C TRP A 306 -23.32 -25.17 -25.34
N ARG A 307 -22.50 -24.32 -24.72
CA ARG A 307 -21.47 -23.56 -25.43
C ARG A 307 -20.21 -23.37 -24.62
N VAL A 308 -19.10 -23.24 -25.33
CA VAL A 308 -17.84 -22.71 -24.79
C VAL A 308 -17.80 -21.23 -25.13
N ASN A 309 -17.34 -20.41 -24.18
CA ASN A 309 -17.14 -18.98 -24.36
C ASN A 309 -15.73 -18.59 -23.93
N PHE A 310 -15.05 -17.85 -24.80
CA PHE A 310 -13.77 -17.22 -24.52
C PHE A 310 -13.89 -15.71 -24.70
N SER A 311 -13.31 -14.95 -23.77
CA SER A 311 -13.26 -13.49 -23.86
C SER A 311 -11.88 -12.96 -23.44
N LEU A 312 -11.53 -11.82 -24.02
CA LEU A 312 -10.35 -11.04 -23.72
C LEU A 312 -10.75 -9.57 -23.56
N GLY A 313 -10.41 -8.97 -22.43
CA GLY A 313 -10.68 -7.57 -22.13
C GLY A 313 -9.48 -6.84 -21.56
N SER A 314 -9.49 -5.50 -21.66
CA SER A 314 -8.46 -4.63 -21.08
C SER A 314 -9.09 -3.54 -20.24
N VAL A 315 -8.66 -3.38 -19.00
CA VAL A 315 -9.16 -2.35 -18.08
C VAL A 315 -8.03 -1.69 -17.31
N LYS A 316 -8.06 -0.36 -17.29
CA LYS A 316 -7.16 0.46 -16.49
C LYS A 316 -7.86 0.88 -15.19
N LEU A 317 -7.21 0.61 -14.06
CA LEU A 317 -7.65 1.06 -12.73
C LEU A 317 -6.62 2.04 -12.17
N LYS A 318 -7.10 3.12 -11.56
CA LYS A 318 -6.27 4.08 -10.80
C LYS A 318 -6.66 3.98 -9.32
N THR A 319 -5.69 3.76 -8.46
CA THR A 319 -5.90 3.64 -7.01
C THR A 319 -4.74 4.31 -6.26
N THR A 320 -4.97 4.57 -4.97
CA THR A 320 -3.97 5.10 -4.05
C THR A 320 -3.96 4.21 -2.82
N ALA A 321 -2.79 3.65 -2.49
CA ALA A 321 -2.57 3.02 -1.20
C ALA A 321 -2.22 4.11 -0.18
N THR A 322 -2.82 4.04 1.01
CA THR A 322 -2.49 4.90 2.16
C THR A 322 -2.01 4.01 3.28
N LEU A 323 -0.77 4.22 3.72
CA LEU A 323 -0.15 3.53 4.84
C LEU A 323 -0.20 4.50 6.02
N THR A 324 -0.74 4.05 7.15
CA THR A 324 -0.75 4.80 8.41
C THR A 324 -0.01 3.98 9.45
N THR A 325 1.16 4.46 9.83
CA THR A 325 1.96 3.88 10.92
C THR A 325 1.77 4.70 12.16
N ARG A 326 1.34 4.05 13.25
CA ARG A 326 1.16 4.69 14.55
C ARG A 326 2.35 4.37 15.44
N ASN A 327 2.64 5.25 16.40
CA ASN A 327 3.68 5.03 17.41
C ASN A 327 5.06 4.71 16.80
N SER A 328 5.40 5.32 15.66
CA SER A 328 6.63 4.98 14.95
C SER A 328 7.86 5.31 15.79
N ARG A 329 8.75 4.32 15.90
CA ARG A 329 10.08 4.45 16.51
C ARG A 329 11.13 4.19 15.44
N PHE A 330 12.03 5.16 15.30
CA PHE A 330 13.17 5.06 14.43
C PHE A 330 14.43 5.00 15.27
N THR A 331 15.34 4.12 14.89
CA THR A 331 16.68 4.00 15.46
C THR A 331 17.67 3.94 14.30
N LYS A 332 18.97 3.97 14.59
CA LYS A 332 20.01 3.79 13.57
C LYS A 332 19.84 2.49 12.77
N ASP A 333 19.22 1.48 13.37
CA ASP A 333 19.04 0.14 12.76
C ASP A 333 17.70 -0.01 12.03
N THR A 334 16.84 1.01 12.05
CA THR A 334 15.56 0.95 11.33
C THR A 334 15.81 0.86 9.82
N PRO A 335 15.26 -0.13 9.10
CA PRO A 335 15.59 -0.33 7.69
C PRO A 335 15.36 0.88 6.79
N ALA A 336 14.30 1.68 7.01
CA ALA A 336 14.07 2.91 6.25
C ALA A 336 15.17 3.97 6.48
N VAL A 337 15.77 4.00 7.68
CA VAL A 337 16.87 4.93 7.99
C VAL A 337 18.12 4.54 7.20
N LEU A 338 18.38 3.23 7.08
CA LEU A 338 19.51 2.71 6.31
C LEU A 338 19.35 2.95 4.80
N ASP A 339 18.13 3.14 4.30
CA ASP A 339 17.86 3.43 2.89
C ASP A 339 18.08 4.90 2.49
N PHE A 340 18.46 5.78 3.41
CA PHE A 340 18.93 7.14 3.10
C PHE A 340 20.40 7.20 2.65
N GLY A 341 20.89 6.12 2.02
CA GLY A 341 22.22 6.09 1.42
C GLY A 341 22.30 6.89 0.11
N ASN A 342 23.51 6.94 -0.45
CA ASN A 342 23.82 7.68 -1.66
C ASN A 342 23.50 6.89 -2.93
N ASP A 343 23.27 7.61 -4.03
CA ASP A 343 23.12 7.01 -5.37
C ASP A 343 24.47 6.67 -6.02
N GLU A 344 25.56 7.28 -5.55
CA GLU A 344 26.92 7.11 -6.07
C GLU A 344 27.92 6.87 -4.93
N ALA A 345 29.01 6.14 -5.22
CA ALA A 345 30.09 5.89 -4.27
C ALA A 345 31.01 7.11 -4.10
N GLY A 346 31.70 7.20 -2.96
CA GLY A 346 32.73 8.19 -2.67
C GLY A 346 32.19 9.57 -2.29
N LEU A 347 30.89 9.70 -2.03
CA LEU A 347 30.29 10.96 -1.63
C LEU A 347 30.49 11.21 -0.13
N LEU A 348 30.98 12.41 0.19
CA LEU A 348 31.27 12.82 1.57
C LEU A 348 30.01 13.01 2.44
N ASN A 349 28.87 13.29 1.83
CA ASN A 349 27.62 13.52 2.52
C ASN A 349 26.82 12.21 2.54
N ASN A 350 26.75 11.54 3.69
CA ASN A 350 26.04 10.26 3.80
C ASN A 350 25.29 10.21 5.14
N ILE A 351 23.95 10.20 5.07
CA ILE A 351 23.08 10.20 6.25
C ILE A 351 23.39 9.03 7.18
N THR A 352 23.70 7.84 6.63
CA THR A 352 24.04 6.67 7.45
C THR A 352 25.36 6.85 8.20
N GLY A 353 26.38 7.45 7.59
CA GLY A 353 27.66 7.75 8.24
C GLY A 353 27.54 8.83 9.31
N THR A 354 26.74 9.86 9.06
CA THR A 354 26.48 10.92 10.05
C THR A 354 25.70 10.40 11.25
N ILE A 355 24.76 9.47 11.04
CA ILE A 355 24.09 8.76 12.13
C ILE A 355 25.11 7.97 12.96
N LEU A 356 25.95 7.14 12.33
CA LEU A 356 26.98 6.37 13.03
C LEU A 356 27.91 7.28 13.86
N THR A 357 28.32 8.41 13.29
CA THR A 357 29.15 9.41 13.99
C THR A 357 28.44 9.98 15.22
N GLY A 358 27.15 10.32 15.11
CA GLY A 358 26.34 10.80 16.23
C GLY A 358 26.16 9.76 17.33
N GLU A 359 25.89 8.50 16.97
CA GLU A 359 25.69 7.39 17.90
C GLU A 359 26.97 7.05 18.69
N GLY A 360 28.15 7.32 18.11
CA GLY A 360 29.46 7.10 18.73
C GLY A 360 29.93 8.18 19.71
N VAL A 361 29.21 9.30 19.88
CA VAL A 361 29.68 10.42 20.71
C VAL A 361 29.61 10.08 22.21
N ALA A 362 30.75 9.70 22.78
CA ALA A 362 30.87 9.32 24.19
C ALA A 362 30.39 10.41 25.17
N ALA A 363 30.59 11.69 24.84
CA ALA A 363 30.12 12.81 25.65
C ALA A 363 28.59 12.85 25.78
N ILE A 364 27.85 12.36 24.78
CA ILE A 364 26.39 12.26 24.77
C ILE A 364 25.93 11.00 25.52
N LYS A 365 26.48 9.83 25.14
CA LYS A 365 26.13 8.52 25.74
C LYS A 365 26.49 8.42 27.23
N GLY A 366 27.55 9.11 27.64
CA GLY A 366 28.05 9.09 29.01
C GLY A 366 28.76 7.80 29.41
N THR A 367 29.37 7.83 30.61
CA THR A 367 30.22 6.75 31.12
C THR A 367 29.55 5.87 32.18
N THR A 368 28.43 6.30 32.76
CA THR A 368 27.70 5.52 33.77
C THR A 368 26.77 4.51 33.11
N ALA A 369 26.63 3.32 33.71
CA ALA A 369 25.76 2.27 33.18
C ALA A 369 24.28 2.73 33.07
N SER A 370 23.79 3.52 34.02
CA SER A 370 22.42 4.06 34.00
C SER A 370 22.19 5.01 32.82
N ARG A 371 23.15 5.91 32.54
CA ARG A 371 23.06 6.87 31.43
C ARG A 371 23.19 6.17 30.08
N GLN A 372 24.06 5.18 29.97
CA GLN A 372 24.20 4.35 28.77
C GLN A 372 22.93 3.56 28.49
N LYS A 373 22.30 3.00 29.53
CA LYS A 373 21.01 2.30 29.41
C LYS A 373 19.91 3.27 28.96
N LEU A 374 19.80 4.44 29.59
CA LEU A 374 18.82 5.47 29.19
C LEU A 374 18.98 5.86 27.73
N PHE A 375 20.21 6.12 27.28
CA PHE A 375 20.50 6.46 25.89
C PHE A 375 20.05 5.35 24.93
N ALA A 376 20.32 4.08 25.27
CA ALA A 376 19.89 2.92 24.49
C ALA A 376 18.36 2.73 24.50
N ASP A 377 17.72 2.85 25.67
CA ASP A 377 16.26 2.72 25.84
C ASP A 377 15.51 3.80 25.03
N LEU A 378 16.12 4.97 24.84
CA LEU A 378 15.58 6.06 24.01
C LEU A 378 15.85 5.86 22.50
N GLY A 379 16.57 4.82 22.11
CA GLY A 379 16.88 4.49 20.72
C GLY A 379 18.09 5.24 20.14
N GLY A 380 19.01 5.69 21.00
CA GLY A 380 20.22 6.40 20.59
C GLY A 380 19.95 7.83 20.11
N VAL A 381 20.91 8.45 19.42
CA VAL A 381 20.73 9.81 18.87
C VAL A 381 19.57 9.84 17.87
N THR A 382 19.46 8.83 17.02
CA THR A 382 18.41 8.74 16.00
C THR A 382 17.01 8.72 16.62
N GLY A 383 16.81 7.85 17.62
CA GLY A 383 15.53 7.75 18.33
C GLY A 383 15.21 9.01 19.12
N ILE A 384 16.20 9.58 19.81
CA ILE A 384 16.04 10.81 20.57
C ILE A 384 15.62 11.97 19.65
N VAL A 385 16.37 12.22 18.57
CA VAL A 385 16.10 13.34 17.65
C VAL A 385 14.74 13.17 16.98
N THR A 386 14.40 11.94 16.55
CA THR A 386 13.12 11.65 15.92
C THR A 386 11.95 11.98 16.85
N ARG A 387 12.03 11.55 18.11
CA ARG A 387 10.94 11.72 19.07
C ARG A 387 10.81 13.14 19.57
N VAL A 388 11.92 13.83 19.79
CA VAL A 388 11.91 15.26 20.10
C VAL A 388 11.29 16.05 18.95
N SER A 389 11.66 15.72 17.70
CA SER A 389 11.08 16.33 16.50
C SER A 389 9.59 16.05 16.38
N GLN A 390 9.14 14.83 16.70
CA GLN A 390 7.71 14.48 16.76
C GLN A 390 6.96 15.40 17.71
N VAL A 391 7.45 15.58 18.95
CA VAL A 391 6.75 16.41 19.92
C VAL A 391 6.71 17.89 19.50
N VAL A 392 7.82 18.44 19.00
CA VAL A 392 7.85 19.83 18.53
C VAL A 392 7.04 20.05 17.26
N SER A 393 6.92 19.05 16.40
CA SER A 393 6.05 19.10 15.23
C SER A 393 4.55 19.05 15.56
N GLY A 394 4.19 18.74 16.82
CA GLY A 394 2.81 18.46 17.24
C GLY A 394 2.34 17.04 16.93
N ASN A 395 3.21 16.18 16.36
CA ASN A 395 2.96 14.77 16.11
C ASN A 395 3.23 13.93 17.37
N ASN A 396 2.55 14.26 18.47
CA ASN A 396 2.77 13.61 19.77
C ASN A 396 2.42 12.11 19.76
N THR A 397 1.72 11.62 18.73
CA THR A 397 1.36 10.21 18.55
C THR A 397 2.34 9.43 17.69
N GLY A 398 3.40 10.08 17.17
CA GLY A 398 4.37 9.45 16.26
C GLY A 398 3.71 8.80 15.06
N THR A 399 2.62 9.39 14.56
CA THR A 399 1.82 8.84 13.46
C THR A 399 2.29 9.42 12.15
N TYR A 400 2.64 8.55 11.20
CA TYR A 400 3.05 8.95 9.85
C TYR A 400 2.12 8.36 8.82
N VAL A 401 1.76 9.18 7.84
CA VAL A 401 0.90 8.78 6.72
C VAL A 401 1.72 8.86 5.44
N ARG A 402 1.72 7.75 4.70
CA ARG A 402 2.38 7.65 3.40
C ARG A 402 1.37 7.26 2.34
N LYS A 403 1.57 7.70 1.11
CA LYS A 403 0.74 7.34 -0.02
C LYS A 403 1.56 6.86 -1.20
N THR A 404 0.95 5.96 -1.96
CA THR A 404 1.51 5.47 -3.23
C THR A 404 0.39 5.45 -4.26
N ASP A 405 0.52 6.30 -5.28
CA ASP A 405 -0.42 6.32 -6.40
C ASP A 405 -0.05 5.23 -7.42
N THR A 406 -1.03 4.42 -7.78
CA THR A 406 -0.82 3.23 -8.62
C THR A 406 -1.83 3.16 -9.75
N VAL A 407 -1.33 2.80 -10.93
CA VAL A 407 -2.14 2.44 -12.09
C VAL A 407 -1.97 0.96 -12.39
N LEU A 408 -3.07 0.21 -12.36
CA LEU A 408 -3.13 -1.21 -12.71
C LEU A 408 -3.71 -1.34 -14.11
N ASN A 409 -2.92 -1.83 -15.06
CA ASN A 409 -3.40 -2.16 -16.40
C ASN A 409 -3.67 -3.66 -16.45
N ASN A 410 -4.95 -4.01 -16.46
CA ASN A 410 -5.41 -5.39 -16.36
C ASN A 410 -5.76 -5.91 -17.75
N THR A 411 -5.27 -7.09 -18.08
CA THR A 411 -5.72 -7.87 -19.24
C THR A 411 -6.41 -9.12 -18.71
N ILE A 412 -7.69 -9.27 -19.05
CA ILE A 412 -8.58 -10.25 -18.44
C ILE A 412 -8.95 -11.27 -19.51
N TYR A 413 -8.72 -12.54 -19.18
CA TYR A 413 -9.06 -13.69 -20.00
C TYR A 413 -10.16 -14.45 -19.28
N MET A 414 -11.23 -14.78 -19.98
CA MET A 414 -12.33 -15.56 -19.42
C MET A 414 -12.54 -16.77 -20.32
N LEU A 415 -12.47 -17.97 -19.74
CA LEU A 415 -12.81 -19.21 -20.41
C LEU A 415 -13.91 -19.89 -19.62
N SER A 416 -15.01 -20.20 -20.27
CA SER A 416 -16.21 -20.69 -19.60
C SER A 416 -16.99 -21.68 -20.43
N ILE A 417 -17.72 -22.55 -19.75
CA ILE A 417 -18.82 -23.32 -20.31
C ILE A 417 -20.12 -22.65 -19.88
N GLY A 418 -21.05 -22.52 -20.80
CA GLY A 418 -22.33 -21.88 -20.55
C GLY A 418 -23.46 -22.60 -21.23
N ARG A 419 -24.67 -22.22 -20.82
CA ARG A 419 -25.91 -22.72 -21.40
C ARG A 419 -26.91 -21.59 -21.59
N ASP A 420 -27.55 -21.60 -22.74
CA ASP A 420 -28.71 -20.75 -23.04
C ASP A 420 -29.96 -21.47 -22.44
N PHE A 421 -30.87 -20.71 -21.81
CA PHE A 421 -32.00 -21.27 -21.05
C PHE A 421 -33.25 -21.58 -21.87
#